data_AF-A0A3P5YB89-F1
#
_entry.id   AF-A0A3P5YB89-F1
#
_cell.length_a   1.000
_cell.length_b   1.000
_cell.length_c   1.000
_cell.angle_alpha   90.00
_cell.angle_beta   90.00
_cell.angle_gamma   90.00
#
_symmetry.space_group_name_H-M   'P 1'
#
loop_
_entity.id
_entity.type
_entity.pdbx_description
1 polymer ?
#
loop_
_entity_poly.entity_id
_entity_poly.type
_entity_poly.pdbx_seq_one_letter_code
_entity_poly.pdbx_strand_id
1 'polypeptide(L)'
;MEESHGINGVDDSYRHLPILYLTFLSIWSLSACSWTVNTFKNRNFQQTNSLQWILASVPLIKALQLTLSFLFWHSCFHHQICSLWMSFGVYVTGVLFQTASFVSFLLISHGYCITCERLSLTERRTTASLGCVFYLTLVGYRASVPYFAVLLILNYMISFYVIFHHISQNLSVLREQLSFIEDENVQAMHDAVYAKYIMFKKFQGAMQIVAMAETVIYMNMDNSSQNYWLRLLIREWAQFCIFLYIGWTFRSQDMAPRFSVMPTLKPKDNTVIPPIYSMEMDEKTFKEFRSHEWNIGVPMPHSNYERQKDSVLVIIQHPR
;
A
#
# COMPACT_ATOMS: atom_id res chain seq x y z
N MET A 1 42.84 -12.57 31.78
CA MET A 1 43.26 -13.52 30.75
C MET A 1 42.87 -14.88 31.27
N GLU A 2 41.62 -15.26 31.04
CA GLU A 2 41.10 -16.61 31.26
C GLU A 2 40.00 -16.75 30.21
N GLU A 3 40.43 -17.23 29.05
CA GLU A 3 39.56 -17.68 27.97
C GLU A 3 38.85 -18.95 28.46
N SER A 4 37.60 -18.78 28.89
CA SER A 4 36.66 -19.89 28.95
C SER A 4 36.32 -20.27 27.52
N HIS A 5 37.11 -21.18 26.94
CA HIS A 5 36.80 -21.86 25.70
C HIS A 5 35.41 -22.51 25.82
N GLY A 6 34.42 -21.89 25.17
CA GLY A 6 33.10 -22.46 24.95
C GLY A 6 33.22 -23.69 24.06
N ILE A 7 33.23 -24.87 24.68
CA ILE A 7 32.98 -26.15 24.02
C ILE A 7 31.47 -26.21 23.75
N ASN A 8 31.02 -25.42 22.75
CA ASN A 8 29.75 -25.45 22.00
C ASN A 8 29.56 -24.06 21.39
N GLY A 9 29.97 -23.91 20.12
CA GLY A 9 30.30 -22.64 19.46
C GLY A 9 29.17 -21.66 19.14
N VAL A 10 28.24 -21.41 20.07
CA VAL A 10 27.26 -20.31 19.97
C VAL A 10 27.29 -19.49 21.26
N ASP A 11 27.51 -18.18 21.13
CA ASP A 11 27.55 -17.23 22.25
C ASP A 11 26.21 -17.23 23.02
N ASP A 12 26.27 -17.33 24.35
CA ASP A 12 25.12 -17.33 25.26
C ASP A 12 24.23 -16.10 25.09
N SER A 13 24.78 -14.99 24.57
CA SER A 13 24.05 -13.77 24.22
C SER A 13 22.88 -14.01 23.25
N TYR A 14 22.93 -15.09 22.46
CA TYR A 14 21.91 -15.44 21.47
C TYR A 14 20.82 -16.40 21.99
N ARG A 15 20.92 -16.87 23.23
CA ARG A 15 20.01 -17.86 23.81
C ARG A 15 18.54 -17.45 23.81
N HIS A 16 18.25 -16.14 23.88
CA HIS A 16 16.89 -15.61 23.90
C HIS A 16 16.26 -15.43 22.50
N LEU A 17 17.01 -15.65 21.42
CA LEU A 17 16.51 -15.46 20.04
C LEU A 17 15.39 -16.44 19.65
N PRO A 18 15.49 -17.77 19.89
CA PRO A 18 14.41 -18.69 19.52
C PRO A 18 13.08 -18.31 20.17
N ILE A 19 13.10 -17.95 21.45
CA ILE A 19 11.90 -17.57 22.21
C ILE A 19 11.31 -16.27 21.64
N LEU A 20 12.13 -15.27 21.32
CA LEU A 20 11.62 -14.06 20.64
C LEU A 20 11.01 -14.34 19.29
N TYR A 21 11.68 -15.12 18.45
CA TYR A 21 11.16 -15.43 17.12
C TYR A 21 9.82 -16.17 17.23
N LEU A 22 9.67 -17.06 18.22
CA LEU A 22 8.42 -17.76 18.48
C LEU A 22 7.29 -16.83 18.97
N THR A 23 7.59 -15.89 19.88
CA THR A 23 6.59 -14.92 20.36
C THR A 23 6.13 -13.99 19.25
N PHE A 24 7.06 -13.44 18.47
CA PHE A 24 6.72 -12.62 17.30
C PHE A 24 6.02 -13.44 16.22
N LEU A 25 6.43 -14.68 15.97
CA LEU A 25 5.74 -15.58 15.04
C LEU A 25 4.27 -15.72 15.43
N SER A 26 3.98 -15.98 16.70
CA SER A 26 2.61 -16.12 17.19
C SER A 26 1.80 -14.83 16.97
N ILE A 27 2.38 -13.67 17.28
CA ILE A 27 1.75 -12.36 17.09
C ILE A 27 1.47 -12.09 15.59
N TRP A 28 2.46 -12.31 14.73
CA TRP A 28 2.34 -12.09 13.29
C TRP A 28 1.39 -13.08 12.63
N SER A 29 1.38 -14.34 13.04
CA SER A 29 0.44 -15.35 12.56
C SER A 29 -0.99 -15.00 12.94
N LEU A 30 -1.26 -14.57 14.18
CA LEU A 30 -2.59 -14.12 14.59
C LEU A 30 -3.05 -12.90 13.76
N SER A 31 -2.15 -11.94 13.53
CA SER A 31 -2.44 -10.78 12.68
C SER A 31 -2.72 -11.20 11.22
N ALA A 32 -1.89 -12.06 10.64
CA ALA A 32 -2.06 -12.58 9.28
C ALA A 32 -3.37 -13.37 9.13
N CYS A 33 -3.72 -14.22 10.11
CA CYS A 33 -4.99 -14.93 10.15
C CYS A 33 -6.18 -13.97 10.25
N SER A 34 -6.14 -13.02 11.19
CA SER A 34 -7.20 -12.01 11.34
C SER A 34 -7.43 -11.23 10.04
N TRP A 35 -6.35 -10.81 9.39
CA TRP A 35 -6.44 -10.10 8.12
C TRP A 35 -6.97 -10.97 6.99
N THR A 36 -6.47 -12.21 6.87
CA THR A 36 -6.91 -13.14 5.81
C THR A 36 -8.39 -13.48 5.97
N VAL A 37 -8.86 -13.71 7.21
CA VAL A 37 -10.27 -13.97 7.51
C VAL A 37 -11.12 -12.74 7.19
N ASN A 38 -10.66 -11.54 7.57
CA ASN A 38 -11.38 -10.29 7.27
C ASN A 38 -11.47 -10.04 5.76
N THR A 39 -10.37 -10.24 5.02
CA THR A 39 -10.34 -10.12 3.55
C THR A 39 -11.22 -11.17 2.89
N PHE A 40 -11.21 -12.42 3.39
CA PHE A 40 -12.05 -13.48 2.85
C PHE A 40 -13.55 -13.22 3.08
N LYS A 41 -13.92 -12.76 4.28
CA LYS A 41 -15.31 -12.41 4.61
C LYS A 41 -15.84 -11.28 3.73
N ASN A 42 -14.99 -10.32 3.41
CA ASN A 42 -15.35 -9.13 2.61
C ASN A 42 -15.07 -9.31 1.11
N ARG A 43 -14.81 -10.54 0.64
CA ARG A 43 -14.52 -10.89 -0.77
C ARG A 43 -15.59 -10.39 -1.76
N ASN A 44 -16.83 -10.27 -1.32
CA ASN A 44 -17.95 -9.87 -2.18
C ASN A 44 -17.88 -8.38 -2.60
N PHE A 45 -17.05 -7.57 -1.94
CA PHE A 45 -16.77 -6.20 -2.35
C PHE A 45 -15.62 -6.20 -3.37
N GLN A 46 -15.98 -6.33 -4.64
CA GLN A 46 -15.10 -6.66 -5.77
C GLN A 46 -13.93 -5.69 -6.00
N GLN A 47 -14.04 -4.44 -5.54
CA GLN A 47 -13.06 -3.36 -5.80
C GLN A 47 -11.91 -3.27 -4.79
N THR A 48 -12.13 -3.72 -3.55
CA THR A 48 -11.14 -3.67 -2.46
C THR A 48 -10.25 -4.91 -2.41
N ASN A 49 -10.51 -5.91 -3.25
CA ASN A 49 -9.87 -7.22 -3.15
C ASN A 49 -8.34 -7.16 -3.41
N SER A 50 -7.90 -6.52 -4.51
CA SER A 50 -6.50 -6.61 -4.96
C SER A 50 -5.51 -5.95 -4.00
N LEU A 51 -5.78 -4.73 -3.54
CA LEU A 51 -4.91 -4.05 -2.57
C LEU A 51 -4.88 -4.80 -1.23
N GLN A 52 -6.04 -5.27 -0.75
CA GLN A 52 -6.13 -6.01 0.52
C GLN A 52 -5.36 -7.32 0.48
N TRP A 53 -5.35 -8.04 -0.65
CA TRP A 53 -4.50 -9.23 -0.81
C TRP A 53 -3.01 -8.89 -0.82
N ILE A 54 -2.61 -7.79 -1.45
CA ILE A 54 -1.21 -7.33 -1.42
C ILE A 54 -0.82 -6.99 0.02
N LEU A 55 -1.65 -6.26 0.76
CA LEU A 55 -1.39 -5.93 2.16
C LEU A 55 -1.39 -7.16 3.08
N ALA A 56 -2.26 -8.14 2.84
CA ALA A 56 -2.30 -9.40 3.57
C ALA A 56 -1.07 -10.29 3.28
N SER A 57 -0.46 -10.17 2.10
CA SER A 57 0.76 -10.89 1.77
C SER A 57 1.95 -10.48 2.64
N VAL A 58 2.00 -9.22 3.11
CA VAL A 58 3.13 -8.71 3.89
C VAL A 58 3.25 -9.41 5.26
N PRO A 59 2.21 -9.50 6.10
CA PRO A 59 2.22 -10.33 7.31
C PRO A 59 2.54 -11.81 7.06
N LEU A 60 2.08 -12.38 5.94
CA LEU A 60 2.37 -13.78 5.60
C LEU A 60 3.86 -14.00 5.31
N ILE A 61 4.49 -13.13 4.51
CA ILE A 61 5.93 -13.19 4.24
C ILE A 61 6.71 -13.02 5.54
N LYS A 62 6.26 -12.12 6.43
CA LYS A 62 6.90 -11.90 7.74
C LYS A 62 6.78 -13.13 8.65
N ALA A 63 5.61 -13.76 8.72
CA ALA A 63 5.41 -14.99 9.48
C ALA A 63 6.29 -16.13 8.93
N LEU A 64 6.44 -16.23 7.60
CA LEU A 64 7.35 -17.18 6.98
C LEU A 64 8.82 -16.89 7.36
N GLN A 65 9.24 -15.62 7.32
CA GLN A 65 10.59 -15.21 7.75
C GLN A 65 10.86 -15.58 9.20
N LEU A 66 9.91 -15.30 10.10
CA LEU A 66 10.03 -15.62 11.53
C LEU A 66 10.02 -17.12 11.79
N THR A 67 9.25 -17.90 11.01
CA THR A 67 9.25 -19.37 11.07
C THR A 67 10.62 -19.92 10.70
N LEU A 68 11.20 -19.47 9.58
CA LEU A 68 12.54 -19.88 9.16
C LEU A 68 13.61 -19.46 10.17
N SER A 69 13.45 -18.27 10.78
CA SER A 69 14.37 -17.75 11.80
C SER A 69 14.29 -18.60 13.07
N PHE A 70 13.09 -18.93 13.53
CA PHE A 70 12.88 -19.83 14.66
C PHE A 70 13.47 -21.21 14.38
N LEU A 71 13.17 -21.82 13.22
CA LEU A 71 13.68 -23.15 12.86
C LEU A 71 15.20 -23.17 12.76
N PHE A 72 15.81 -22.12 12.19
CA PHE A 72 17.26 -21.98 12.11
C PHE A 72 17.90 -21.95 13.51
N TRP A 73 17.48 -21.04 14.37
CA TRP A 73 18.06 -20.88 15.71
C TRP A 73 17.74 -22.07 16.61
N HIS A 74 16.54 -22.63 16.55
CA HIS A 74 16.17 -23.83 17.29
C HIS A 74 17.02 -25.05 16.88
N SER A 75 17.24 -25.25 15.57
CA SER A 75 18.10 -26.35 15.08
C SER A 75 19.56 -26.16 15.49
N CYS A 76 20.05 -24.92 15.41
CA CYS A 76 21.43 -24.58 15.76
C CYS A 76 21.70 -24.77 17.27
N PHE A 77 20.77 -24.37 18.14
CA PHE A 77 20.91 -24.52 19.61
C PHE A 77 20.60 -25.92 20.13
N HIS A 78 19.47 -26.53 19.73
CA HIS A 78 19.03 -27.81 20.30
C HIS A 78 19.62 -29.03 19.59
N HIS A 79 19.84 -28.95 18.27
CA HIS A 79 20.28 -30.08 17.46
C HIS A 79 21.73 -29.92 16.98
N GLN A 80 22.40 -28.80 17.27
CA GLN A 80 23.78 -28.49 16.85
C GLN A 80 24.00 -28.56 15.33
N ILE A 81 22.92 -28.42 14.53
CA ILE A 81 22.96 -28.42 13.07
C ILE A 81 22.42 -27.08 12.58
N CYS A 82 23.33 -26.23 12.08
CA CYS A 82 22.98 -24.92 11.54
C CYS A 82 22.87 -25.02 10.01
N SER A 83 21.66 -25.18 9.50
CA SER A 83 21.41 -25.36 8.06
C SER A 83 21.63 -24.07 7.26
N LEU A 84 22.54 -24.11 6.29
CA LEU A 84 22.81 -23.01 5.37
C LEU A 84 21.55 -22.62 4.57
N TRP A 85 20.74 -23.61 4.17
CA TRP A 85 19.48 -23.37 3.45
C TRP A 85 18.45 -22.59 4.28
N MET A 86 18.39 -22.85 5.60
CA MET A 86 17.51 -22.10 6.49
C MET A 86 18.01 -20.66 6.66
N SER A 87 19.32 -20.45 6.83
CA SER A 87 19.91 -19.11 6.88
C SER A 87 19.68 -18.31 5.59
N PHE A 88 19.90 -18.95 4.44
CA PHE A 88 19.59 -18.37 3.13
C PHE A 88 18.10 -18.07 2.98
N GLY A 89 17.22 -18.94 3.46
CA GLY A 89 15.78 -18.71 3.50
C GLY A 89 15.40 -17.48 4.34
N VAL A 90 16.00 -17.31 5.53
CA VAL A 90 15.80 -16.11 6.37
C VAL A 90 16.27 -14.84 5.64
N TYR A 91 17.40 -14.90 4.94
CA TYR A 91 17.91 -13.80 4.12
C TYR A 91 16.92 -13.43 3.01
N VAL A 92 16.50 -14.40 2.19
CA VAL A 92 15.62 -14.16 1.03
C VAL A 92 14.26 -13.65 1.50
N THR A 93 13.65 -14.30 2.49
CA THR A 93 12.34 -13.87 3.02
C THR A 93 12.41 -12.51 3.71
N GLY A 94 13.52 -12.15 4.35
CA GLY A 94 13.73 -10.82 4.90
C GLY A 94 13.81 -9.72 3.83
N VAL A 95 14.52 -9.97 2.73
CA VAL A 95 14.55 -9.06 1.58
C VAL A 95 13.16 -8.94 0.96
N LEU A 96 12.48 -10.06 0.72
CA LEU A 96 11.11 -10.08 0.19
C LEU A 96 10.14 -9.29 1.08
N PHE A 97 10.20 -9.46 2.40
CA PHE A 97 9.38 -8.70 3.34
C PHE A 97 9.61 -7.18 3.20
N GLN A 98 10.87 -6.73 3.22
CA GLN A 98 11.19 -5.30 3.11
C GLN A 98 10.72 -4.72 1.77
N THR A 99 10.89 -5.47 0.67
CA THR A 99 10.45 -5.03 -0.66
C THR A 99 8.92 -5.01 -0.80
N ALA A 100 8.22 -6.04 -0.32
CA ALA A 100 6.76 -6.10 -0.35
C ALA A 100 6.13 -5.00 0.52
N SER A 101 6.73 -4.73 1.69
CA SER A 101 6.38 -3.61 2.57
C SER A 101 6.47 -2.27 1.83
N PHE A 102 7.61 -2.05 1.17
CA PHE A 102 7.89 -0.81 0.47
C PHE A 102 6.96 -0.60 -0.74
N VAL A 103 6.77 -1.63 -1.56
CA VAL A 103 5.83 -1.60 -2.69
C VAL A 103 4.40 -1.35 -2.21
N SER A 104 4.00 -1.92 -1.07
CA SER A 104 2.68 -1.66 -0.49
C SER A 104 2.50 -0.19 -0.11
N PHE A 105 3.52 0.45 0.48
CA PHE A 105 3.48 1.88 0.79
C PHE A 105 3.40 2.75 -0.47
N LEU A 106 4.13 2.40 -1.53
CA LEU A 106 4.03 3.09 -2.83
C LEU A 106 2.62 2.96 -3.41
N LEU A 107 2.04 1.76 -3.44
CA LEU A 107 0.69 1.54 -3.97
C LEU A 107 -0.36 2.33 -3.19
N ILE A 108 -0.25 2.36 -1.86
CA ILE A 108 -1.12 3.20 -1.01
C ILE A 108 -0.89 4.68 -1.31
N SER A 109 0.35 5.14 -1.47
CA SER A 109 0.67 6.55 -1.73
C SER A 109 0.08 7.05 -3.04
N HIS A 110 0.05 6.20 -4.07
CA HIS A 110 -0.62 6.46 -5.35
C HIS A 110 -2.16 6.44 -5.23
N GLY A 111 -2.69 5.85 -4.15
CA GLY A 111 -4.13 5.69 -3.94
C GLY A 111 -4.75 4.54 -4.74
N TYR A 112 -3.95 3.51 -5.04
CA TYR A 112 -4.41 2.30 -5.71
C TYR A 112 -5.57 1.65 -4.95
N CYS A 113 -6.68 1.37 -5.64
CA CYS A 113 -7.92 0.83 -5.08
C CYS A 113 -8.57 1.69 -3.97
N ILE A 114 -8.19 2.97 -3.82
CA ILE A 114 -8.78 3.93 -2.85
C ILE A 114 -9.33 5.17 -3.56
N THR A 115 -8.48 5.85 -4.34
CA THR A 115 -8.86 6.99 -5.19
C THR A 115 -8.95 6.59 -6.65
N CYS A 116 -8.09 5.67 -7.10
CA CYS A 116 -8.03 5.19 -8.48
C CYS A 116 -8.25 3.67 -8.53
N GLU A 117 -9.15 3.19 -9.40
CA GLU A 117 -9.32 1.75 -9.64
C GLU A 117 -8.11 1.10 -10.32
N ARG A 118 -7.44 1.86 -11.19
CA ARG A 118 -6.30 1.41 -11.97
C ARG A 118 -5.23 2.51 -11.97
N LEU A 119 -3.99 2.14 -11.67
CA LEU A 119 -2.86 3.03 -11.94
C LEU A 119 -2.68 3.19 -13.44
N SER A 120 -2.21 4.36 -13.86
CA SER A 120 -1.72 4.54 -15.22
C SER A 120 -0.53 3.62 -15.52
N LEU A 121 -0.29 3.36 -16.81
CA LEU A 121 0.87 2.56 -17.23
C LEU A 121 2.19 3.18 -16.77
N THR A 122 2.27 4.51 -16.73
CA THR A 122 3.46 5.24 -16.26
C THR A 122 3.68 5.01 -14.76
N GLU A 123 2.66 5.20 -13.92
CA GLU A 123 2.77 4.99 -12.46
C GLU A 123 3.07 3.54 -12.09
N ARG A 124 2.52 2.58 -12.85
CA ARG A 124 2.85 1.17 -12.65
C ARG A 124 4.31 0.88 -12.99
N ARG A 125 4.81 1.45 -14.09
CA ARG A 125 6.22 1.30 -14.50
C ARG A 125 7.16 1.96 -13.49
N THR A 126 6.84 3.14 -12.97
CA THR A 126 7.65 3.81 -11.95
C THR A 126 7.64 3.06 -10.62
N THR A 127 6.48 2.55 -10.18
CA THR A 127 6.39 1.72 -8.97
C THR A 127 7.21 0.43 -9.11
N ALA A 128 7.10 -0.25 -10.27
CA ALA A 128 7.85 -1.47 -10.54
C ALA A 128 9.37 -1.21 -10.66
N SER A 129 9.78 -0.11 -11.29
CA SER A 129 11.20 0.24 -11.40
C SER A 129 11.78 0.59 -10.03
N LEU A 130 11.11 1.41 -9.22
CA LEU A 130 11.53 1.72 -7.86
C LEU A 130 11.62 0.46 -6.99
N GLY A 131 10.62 -0.42 -7.05
CA GLY A 131 10.64 -1.70 -6.34
C GLY A 131 11.79 -2.61 -6.76
N CYS A 132 12.09 -2.68 -8.07
CA CYS A 132 13.19 -3.48 -8.60
C CYS A 132 14.56 -2.93 -8.17
N VAL A 133 14.78 -1.62 -8.31
CA VAL A 133 16.04 -0.99 -7.87
C VAL A 133 16.21 -1.14 -6.37
N PHE A 134 15.14 -0.98 -5.58
CA PHE A 134 15.18 -1.20 -4.13
C PHE A 134 15.56 -2.64 -3.78
N TYR A 135 14.95 -3.64 -4.43
CA TYR A 135 15.28 -5.05 -4.26
C TYR A 135 16.76 -5.34 -4.55
N LEU A 136 17.25 -4.96 -5.73
CA LEU A 136 18.64 -5.20 -6.13
C LEU A 136 19.63 -4.51 -5.19
N THR A 137 19.31 -3.28 -4.77
CA THR A 137 20.16 -2.51 -3.86
C THR A 137 20.21 -3.16 -2.47
N LEU A 138 19.07 -3.64 -1.98
CA LEU A 138 18.95 -4.29 -0.69
C LEU A 138 19.69 -5.64 -0.66
N VAL A 139 19.60 -6.42 -1.74
CA VAL A 139 20.37 -7.66 -1.91
C VAL A 139 21.87 -7.36 -1.87
N GLY A 140 22.34 -6.37 -2.64
CA GLY A 140 23.75 -5.98 -2.66
C GLY A 140 24.26 -5.46 -1.30
N TYR A 141 23.44 -4.69 -0.59
CA TYR A 141 23.76 -4.22 0.77
C TYR A 141 23.88 -5.38 1.76
N ARG A 142 22.93 -6.33 1.73
CA ARG A 142 22.94 -7.52 2.61
C ARG A 142 24.03 -8.52 2.26
N ALA A 143 24.52 -8.52 1.01
CA ALA A 143 25.72 -9.25 0.58
C ALA A 143 27.03 -8.55 1.00
N SER A 144 26.95 -7.51 1.84
CA SER A 144 28.09 -6.79 2.42
C SER A 144 28.99 -6.10 1.40
N VAL A 145 28.44 -5.67 0.26
CA VAL A 145 29.17 -4.83 -0.70
C VAL A 145 29.09 -3.37 -0.24
N PRO A 146 30.20 -2.73 0.18
CA PRO A 146 30.16 -1.45 0.90
C PRO A 146 29.54 -0.30 0.10
N TYR A 147 29.70 -0.30 -1.23
CA TYR A 147 29.14 0.73 -2.12
C TYR A 147 27.60 0.74 -2.13
N PHE A 148 26.96 -0.40 -1.83
CA PHE A 148 25.51 -0.49 -1.83
C PHE A 148 24.86 0.22 -0.63
N ALA A 149 25.62 0.55 0.42
CA ALA A 149 25.08 1.34 1.54
C ALA A 149 24.66 2.75 1.10
N VAL A 150 25.52 3.43 0.31
CA VAL A 150 25.22 4.77 -0.23
C VAL A 150 24.04 4.69 -1.20
N LEU A 151 24.02 3.69 -2.08
CA LEU A 151 22.90 3.47 -3.00
C LEU A 151 21.59 3.19 -2.25
N LEU A 152 21.64 2.45 -1.14
CA LEU A 152 20.47 2.14 -0.33
C LEU A 152 19.90 3.40 0.32
N ILE A 153 20.75 4.25 0.90
CA ILE A 153 20.33 5.54 1.48
C ILE A 153 19.69 6.42 0.39
N LEU A 154 20.35 6.55 -0.76
CA LEU A 154 19.82 7.32 -1.88
C LEU A 154 18.47 6.78 -2.35
N ASN A 155 18.34 5.45 -2.44
CA ASN A 155 17.09 4.80 -2.82
C ASN A 155 15.97 5.11 -1.81
N TYR A 156 16.24 4.99 -0.50
CA TYR A 156 15.28 5.37 0.53
C TYR A 156 14.87 6.84 0.43
N MET A 157 15.81 7.76 0.21
CA MET A 157 15.51 9.19 0.08
C MET A 157 14.60 9.49 -1.11
N ILE A 158 14.92 8.96 -2.30
CA ILE A 158 14.09 9.10 -3.51
C ILE A 158 12.70 8.49 -3.28
N SER A 159 12.69 7.31 -2.69
CA SER A 159 11.49 6.54 -2.39
C SER A 159 10.53 7.27 -1.44
N PHE A 160 11.03 7.75 -0.30
CA PHE A 160 10.23 8.54 0.64
C PHE A 160 9.78 9.85 0.01
N TYR A 161 10.62 10.52 -0.78
CA TYR A 161 10.23 11.72 -1.52
C TYR A 161 9.02 11.45 -2.45
N VAL A 162 9.08 10.38 -3.25
CA VAL A 162 7.97 9.98 -4.15
C VAL A 162 6.70 9.67 -3.35
N ILE A 163 6.82 8.93 -2.25
CA ILE A 163 5.68 8.63 -1.36
C ILE A 163 5.04 9.91 -0.82
N PHE A 164 5.83 10.82 -0.25
CA PHE A 164 5.30 12.07 0.30
C PHE A 164 4.71 12.98 -0.78
N HIS A 165 5.33 13.01 -1.96
CA HIS A 165 4.82 13.77 -3.09
C HIS A 165 3.43 13.29 -3.52
N HIS A 166 3.25 11.98 -3.73
CA HIS A 166 1.96 11.42 -4.13
C HIS A 166 0.89 11.53 -3.03
N ILE A 167 1.27 11.35 -1.75
CA ILE A 167 0.34 11.59 -0.64
C ILE A 167 -0.14 13.04 -0.64
N SER A 168 0.77 14.00 -0.83
CA SER A 168 0.44 15.43 -0.85
C SER A 168 -0.48 15.79 -2.02
N GLN A 169 -0.17 15.27 -3.22
CA GLN A 169 -1.03 15.42 -4.41
C GLN A 169 -2.44 14.87 -4.15
N ASN A 170 -2.54 13.64 -3.64
CA ASN A 170 -3.82 13.01 -3.33
C ASN A 170 -4.60 13.79 -2.25
N LEU A 171 -3.92 14.33 -1.23
CA LEU A 171 -4.54 15.17 -0.21
C LEU A 171 -5.02 16.52 -0.75
N SER A 172 -4.31 17.13 -1.70
CA SER A 172 -4.73 18.38 -2.35
C SER A 172 -6.00 18.15 -3.17
N VAL A 173 -6.02 17.11 -4.00
CA VAL A 173 -7.18 16.75 -4.84
C VAL A 173 -8.39 16.41 -3.97
N LEU A 174 -8.22 15.62 -2.91
CA LEU A 174 -9.32 15.30 -2.00
C LEU A 174 -9.85 16.53 -1.25
N ARG A 175 -8.99 17.52 -0.95
CA ARG A 175 -9.41 18.78 -0.32
C ARG A 175 -10.25 19.62 -1.28
N GLU A 176 -9.84 19.73 -2.55
CA GLU A 176 -10.58 20.45 -3.58
C GLU A 176 -11.95 19.81 -3.85
N GLN A 177 -12.00 18.47 -3.92
CA GLN A 177 -13.26 17.73 -4.05
C GLN A 177 -14.17 17.96 -2.86
N LEU A 178 -13.63 17.99 -1.64
CA LEU A 178 -14.41 18.23 -0.43
C LEU A 178 -15.01 19.63 -0.42
N SER A 179 -14.26 20.67 -0.83
CA SER A 179 -14.80 22.03 -0.94
C SER A 179 -15.93 22.15 -1.96
N PHE A 180 -15.81 21.48 -3.11
CA PHE A 180 -16.87 21.50 -4.13
C PHE A 180 -18.16 20.82 -3.66
N ILE A 181 -18.05 19.72 -2.92
CA ILE A 181 -19.22 18.97 -2.42
C ILE A 181 -19.89 19.71 -1.25
N GLU A 182 -19.12 20.46 -0.45
CA GLU A 182 -19.65 21.33 0.60
C GLU A 182 -20.56 22.43 0.00
N ASP A 183 -20.21 22.94 -1.19
CA ASP A 183 -21.03 23.91 -1.92
C ASP A 183 -22.32 23.28 -2.51
N GLU A 184 -22.31 21.99 -2.88
CA GLU A 184 -23.46 21.28 -3.50
C GLU A 184 -24.38 20.53 -2.50
N ASN A 185 -24.02 20.49 -1.21
CA ASN A 185 -24.83 19.94 -0.10
C ASN A 185 -25.26 18.47 -0.22
N VAL A 186 -24.41 17.60 -0.80
CA VAL A 186 -24.66 16.14 -0.91
C VAL A 186 -23.99 15.38 0.23
N GLN A 187 -24.71 15.22 1.35
CA GLN A 187 -24.15 14.73 2.61
C GLN A 187 -23.56 13.30 2.55
N ALA A 188 -24.19 12.38 1.80
CA ALA A 188 -23.68 11.00 1.65
C ALA A 188 -22.34 10.94 0.90
N MET A 189 -22.08 11.89 0.01
CA MET A 189 -20.84 11.97 -0.78
C MET A 189 -19.73 12.62 0.04
N HIS A 190 -20.07 13.65 0.81
CA HIS A 190 -19.17 14.30 1.75
C HIS A 190 -18.55 13.29 2.73
N ASP A 191 -19.36 12.44 3.37
CA ASP A 191 -18.87 11.48 4.37
C ASP A 191 -17.87 10.47 3.77
N ALA A 192 -18.10 10.03 2.54
CA ALA A 192 -17.22 9.11 1.83
C ALA A 192 -15.88 9.77 1.44
N VAL A 193 -15.90 11.01 0.93
CA VAL A 193 -14.68 11.75 0.55
C VAL A 193 -13.89 12.17 1.78
N TYR A 194 -14.56 12.64 2.83
CA TYR A 194 -13.95 13.01 4.10
C TYR A 194 -13.24 11.82 4.76
N ALA A 195 -13.83 10.63 4.71
CA ALA A 195 -13.17 9.42 5.20
C ALA A 195 -11.89 9.09 4.42
N LYS A 196 -11.91 9.18 3.08
CA LYS A 196 -10.70 9.01 2.24
C LYS A 196 -9.62 10.03 2.62
N TYR A 197 -9.99 11.29 2.81
CA TYR A 197 -9.08 12.33 3.27
C TYR A 197 -8.42 11.99 4.62
N ILE A 198 -9.22 11.55 5.61
CA ILE A 198 -8.69 11.11 6.91
C ILE A 198 -7.73 9.93 6.75
N MET A 199 -8.04 8.95 5.89
CA MET A 199 -7.17 7.80 5.66
C MET A 199 -5.79 8.22 5.14
N PHE A 200 -5.73 9.09 4.13
CA PHE A 200 -4.44 9.60 3.62
C PHE A 200 -3.68 10.45 4.63
N LYS A 201 -4.37 11.26 5.44
CA LYS A 201 -3.75 12.07 6.48
C LYS A 201 -3.11 11.20 7.57
N LYS A 202 -3.80 10.13 7.98
CA LYS A 202 -3.26 9.12 8.91
C LYS A 202 -2.07 8.38 8.31
N PHE A 203 -2.14 8.03 7.03
CA PHE A 203 -1.02 7.40 6.33
C PHE A 203 0.21 8.31 6.21
N GLN A 204 0.01 9.61 5.95
CA GLN A 204 1.11 10.60 5.95
C GLN A 204 1.87 10.60 7.29
N GLY A 205 1.14 10.64 8.40
CA GLY A 205 1.73 10.58 9.74
C GLY A 205 2.47 9.26 10.00
N ALA A 206 1.88 8.12 9.58
CA ALA A 206 2.54 6.83 9.69
C ALA A 206 3.86 6.78 8.90
N MET A 207 3.88 7.30 7.67
CA MET A 207 5.10 7.31 6.84
C MET A 207 6.20 8.20 7.42
N GLN A 208 5.87 9.29 8.13
CA GLN A 208 6.84 10.10 8.87
C GLN A 208 7.47 9.31 10.03
N ILE A 209 6.65 8.57 10.78
CA ILE A 209 7.13 7.71 11.86
C ILE A 209 8.06 6.63 11.31
N VAL A 210 7.71 6.00 10.18
CA VAL A 210 8.54 5.01 9.49
C VAL A 210 9.90 5.61 9.10
N ALA A 211 9.91 6.77 8.46
CA ALA A 211 11.13 7.43 8.03
C ALA A 211 12.03 7.80 9.23
N MET A 212 11.43 8.29 10.32
CA MET A 212 12.16 8.60 11.55
C MET A 212 12.74 7.34 12.20
N ALA A 213 11.94 6.28 12.31
CA ALA A 213 12.36 5.00 12.89
C ALA A 213 13.53 4.39 12.11
N GLU A 214 13.46 4.34 10.78
CA GLU A 214 14.56 3.84 9.94
C GLU A 214 15.83 4.70 10.08
N THR A 215 15.68 6.03 10.17
CA THR A 215 16.83 6.94 10.39
C THR A 215 17.50 6.67 11.74
N VAL A 216 16.72 6.55 12.82
CA VAL A 216 17.25 6.25 14.17
C VAL A 216 17.94 4.87 14.19
N ILE A 217 17.36 3.88 13.53
CA ILE A 217 17.91 2.52 13.44
C ILE A 217 19.23 2.48 12.65
N TYR A 218 19.35 3.33 11.63
CA TYR A 218 20.57 3.47 10.83
C TYR A 218 21.67 4.19 11.61
N MET A 219 21.34 5.27 12.34
CA MET A 219 22.30 5.99 13.17
C MET A 219 22.78 5.17 14.37
N ASN A 220 21.89 4.38 14.99
CA ASN A 220 22.20 3.53 16.15
C ASN A 220 22.79 2.16 15.73
N MET A 221 23.67 2.15 14.72
CA MET A 221 24.37 0.96 14.22
C MET A 221 25.69 0.68 14.97
N ASP A 222 25.78 1.03 16.25
CA ASP A 222 26.93 0.62 17.06
C ASP A 222 26.96 -0.91 17.18
N ASN A 223 28.06 -1.51 16.72
CA ASN A 223 28.26 -2.95 16.53
C ASN A 223 28.38 -3.77 17.83
N SER A 224 27.89 -3.26 18.97
CA SER A 224 27.95 -4.00 20.23
C SER A 224 26.96 -5.17 20.23
N SER A 225 27.51 -6.39 20.29
CA SER A 225 26.75 -7.66 20.31
C SER A 225 25.81 -7.77 21.52
N GLN A 226 26.15 -7.13 22.64
CA GLN A 226 25.38 -7.21 23.90
C GLN A 226 23.95 -6.67 23.79
N ASN A 227 23.65 -5.76 22.86
CA ASN A 227 22.33 -5.16 22.69
C ASN A 227 21.53 -5.70 21.48
N TYR A 228 22.01 -6.79 20.84
CA TYR A 228 21.38 -7.31 19.62
C TYR A 228 19.92 -7.73 19.82
N TRP A 229 19.62 -8.43 20.91
CA TRP A 229 18.28 -8.90 21.24
C TRP A 229 17.27 -7.76 21.43
N LEU A 230 17.69 -6.71 22.14
CA LEU A 230 16.87 -5.52 22.38
C LEU A 230 16.64 -4.72 21.08
N ARG A 231 17.68 -4.60 20.25
CA ARG A 231 17.57 -3.97 18.93
C ARG A 231 16.61 -4.73 18.00
N LEU A 232 16.67 -6.06 18.01
CA LEU A 232 15.73 -6.90 17.28
C LEU A 232 14.30 -6.68 17.80
N LEU A 233 14.11 -6.69 19.12
CA LEU A 233 12.81 -6.48 19.75
C LEU A 233 12.20 -5.13 19.35
N ILE A 234 12.95 -4.03 19.45
CA ILE A 234 12.48 -2.69 19.05
C ILE A 234 12.10 -2.66 17.57
N ARG A 235 12.95 -3.24 16.70
CA ARG A 235 12.70 -3.27 15.26
C ARG A 235 11.43 -4.05 14.92
N GLU A 236 11.26 -5.23 15.49
CA GLU A 236 10.10 -6.09 15.24
C GLU A 236 8.80 -5.45 15.75
N TRP A 237 8.81 -4.85 16.94
CA TRP A 237 7.67 -4.09 17.47
C TRP A 237 7.31 -2.88 16.62
N ALA A 238 8.30 -2.09 16.20
CA ALA A 238 8.06 -0.94 15.33
C ALA A 238 7.38 -1.38 14.03
N GLN A 239 7.91 -2.41 13.36
CA GLN A 239 7.33 -2.96 12.14
C GLN A 239 5.91 -3.48 12.37
N PHE A 240 5.69 -4.26 13.42
CA PHE A 240 4.36 -4.80 13.73
C PHE A 240 3.34 -3.69 13.98
N CYS A 241 3.67 -2.68 14.79
CA CYS A 241 2.79 -1.55 15.10
C CYS A 241 2.44 -0.74 13.85
N ILE A 242 3.41 -0.49 12.97
CA ILE A 242 3.19 0.22 11.70
C ILE A 242 2.21 -0.55 10.82
N PHE A 243 2.43 -1.86 10.62
CA PHE A 243 1.57 -2.67 9.77
C PHE A 243 0.17 -2.87 10.36
N LEU A 244 0.07 -3.02 11.67
CA LEU A 244 -1.21 -3.07 12.36
C LEU A 244 -1.98 -1.74 12.20
N TYR A 245 -1.30 -0.61 12.34
CA TYR A 245 -1.89 0.72 12.17
C TYR A 245 -2.38 0.97 10.73
N ILE A 246 -1.54 0.63 9.74
CA ILE A 246 -1.89 0.76 8.32
C ILE A 246 -3.05 -0.17 7.99
N GLY A 247 -3.03 -1.41 8.48
CA GLY A 247 -4.12 -2.37 8.29
C GLY A 247 -5.43 -1.96 8.89
N TRP A 248 -5.39 -1.40 10.10
CA TRP A 248 -6.57 -0.86 10.75
C TRP A 248 -7.13 0.35 9.98
N THR A 249 -6.25 1.23 9.50
CA THR A 249 -6.64 2.45 8.76
C THR A 249 -7.26 2.13 7.41
N PHE A 250 -6.66 1.22 6.65
CA PHE A 250 -7.10 0.84 5.31
C PHE A 250 -8.02 -0.38 5.29
N ARG A 251 -8.60 -0.76 6.43
CA ARG A 251 -9.59 -1.86 6.48
C ARG A 251 -10.73 -1.55 5.50
N SER A 252 -11.22 -2.57 4.80
CA SER A 252 -12.44 -2.46 3.99
C SER A 252 -13.60 -2.03 4.90
N GLN A 253 -13.93 -0.74 4.88
CA GLN A 253 -15.13 -0.22 5.52
C GLN A 253 -16.27 -0.32 4.49
N ASP A 254 -17.50 -0.55 4.95
CA ASP A 254 -18.72 -0.54 4.13
C ASP A 254 -19.04 0.90 3.66
N MET A 255 -18.05 1.59 3.09
CA MET A 255 -18.23 2.89 2.48
C MET A 255 -18.83 2.65 1.12
N ALA A 256 -20.16 2.85 1.07
CA ALA A 256 -21.02 2.91 -0.09
C ALA A 256 -20.36 2.43 -1.40
N PRO A 257 -20.69 1.22 -1.91
CA PRO A 257 -20.21 0.71 -3.20
C PRO A 257 -20.65 1.55 -4.43
N ARG A 258 -21.27 2.71 -4.20
CA ARG A 258 -21.85 3.58 -5.24
C ARG A 258 -20.96 4.73 -5.70
N PHE A 259 -19.81 4.96 -5.06
CA PHE A 259 -18.89 6.03 -5.47
C PHE A 259 -17.49 5.48 -5.74
N SER A 260 -17.45 4.50 -6.64
CA SER A 260 -16.26 4.05 -7.36
C SER A 260 -15.76 5.04 -8.40
N VAL A 261 -16.52 6.11 -8.68
CA VAL A 261 -16.17 7.05 -9.74
C VAL A 261 -16.46 8.46 -9.25
N MET A 262 -15.41 9.17 -8.84
CA MET A 262 -15.31 10.56 -9.25
C MET A 262 -14.08 10.61 -10.15
N PRO A 263 -14.24 10.79 -11.47
CA PRO A 263 -13.10 10.96 -12.34
C PRO A 263 -12.32 12.14 -11.76
N THR A 264 -11.06 11.90 -11.41
CA THR A 264 -10.15 12.99 -11.18
C THR A 264 -10.23 13.90 -12.39
N LEU A 265 -10.47 15.19 -12.15
CA LEU A 265 -10.04 16.24 -13.06
C LEU A 265 -8.53 16.04 -13.25
N LYS A 266 -8.16 15.19 -14.23
CA LYS A 266 -6.80 15.13 -14.71
C LYS A 266 -6.56 16.44 -15.47
N PRO A 267 -5.56 17.24 -15.08
CA PRO A 267 -5.23 18.42 -15.85
C PRO A 267 -4.61 17.99 -17.18
N LYS A 268 -5.30 18.37 -18.27
CA LYS A 268 -4.74 18.78 -19.56
C LYS A 268 -3.63 17.89 -20.13
N ASP A 269 -3.99 16.72 -20.63
CA ASP A 269 -3.82 16.36 -22.05
C ASP A 269 -4.44 14.98 -22.31
N ASN A 270 -5.10 14.84 -23.45
CA ASN A 270 -5.76 13.63 -23.96
C ASN A 270 -7.17 13.31 -23.46
N THR A 271 -8.11 13.63 -24.37
CA THR A 271 -9.43 13.03 -24.56
C THR A 271 -10.42 13.27 -23.43
N VAL A 272 -11.17 14.38 -23.55
CA VAL A 272 -12.45 14.58 -22.87
C VAL A 272 -13.37 13.44 -23.28
N ILE A 273 -13.59 12.48 -22.39
CA ILE A 273 -14.67 11.50 -22.55
C ILE A 273 -15.95 12.23 -22.11
N PRO A 274 -16.97 12.35 -22.97
CA PRO A 274 -18.18 13.04 -22.60
C PRO A 274 -18.87 12.29 -21.44
N PRO A 275 -19.48 13.02 -20.49
CA PRO A 275 -20.27 12.39 -19.43
C PRO A 275 -21.36 11.51 -20.02
N ILE A 276 -21.43 10.25 -19.55
CA ILE A 276 -22.47 9.30 -19.94
C ILE A 276 -23.69 9.59 -19.08
N TYR A 277 -24.73 10.15 -19.69
CA TYR A 277 -26.03 10.33 -19.03
C TYR A 277 -26.93 9.13 -19.36
N SER A 278 -27.34 8.39 -18.34
CA SER A 278 -28.41 7.38 -18.45
C SER A 278 -29.72 8.00 -18.00
N MET A 279 -30.73 8.01 -18.88
CA MET A 279 -32.09 8.44 -18.53
C MET A 279 -33.01 7.24 -18.69
N GLU A 280 -33.66 6.83 -17.60
CA GLU A 280 -34.73 5.84 -17.64
C GLU A 280 -36.00 6.51 -18.20
N MET A 281 -36.61 5.90 -19.21
CA MET A 281 -37.75 6.46 -19.91
C MET A 281 -38.90 5.44 -19.92
N ASP A 282 -40.10 5.91 -19.63
CA ASP A 282 -41.29 5.07 -19.55
C ASP A 282 -41.73 4.59 -20.95
N GLU A 283 -42.30 3.39 -21.04
CA GLU A 283 -42.59 2.70 -22.32
C GLU A 283 -43.55 3.52 -23.21
N LYS A 284 -44.48 4.25 -22.56
CA LYS A 284 -45.45 5.12 -23.24
C LYS A 284 -44.76 6.33 -23.85
N THR A 285 -43.84 6.95 -23.11
CA THR A 285 -43.07 8.09 -23.59
C THR A 285 -42.16 7.68 -24.74
N PHE A 286 -41.53 6.49 -24.67
CA PHE A 286 -40.69 5.93 -25.73
C PHE A 286 -41.45 5.72 -27.06
N LYS A 287 -42.69 5.23 -27.03
CA LYS A 287 -43.49 5.00 -28.25
C LYS A 287 -43.84 6.29 -29.01
N GLU A 288 -43.87 7.43 -28.32
CA GLU A 288 -44.09 8.75 -28.93
C GLU A 288 -42.81 9.35 -29.54
N PHE A 289 -41.63 8.76 -29.34
CA PHE A 289 -40.37 9.23 -29.95
C PHE A 289 -40.34 8.97 -31.46
N ARG A 290 -40.91 9.88 -32.24
CA ARG A 290 -40.64 10.00 -33.68
C ARG A 290 -39.79 11.24 -33.95
N SER A 291 -38.49 10.99 -34.03
CA SER A 291 -37.44 11.82 -34.67
C SER A 291 -37.77 13.31 -34.83
N HIS A 292 -37.54 14.12 -33.79
CA HIS A 292 -37.37 15.56 -33.94
C HIS A 292 -36.14 16.02 -33.14
N GLU A 293 -35.58 17.15 -33.56
CA GLU A 293 -34.32 17.73 -33.10
C GLU A 293 -34.13 17.62 -31.58
N TRP A 294 -32.95 17.10 -31.20
CA TRP A 294 -32.56 16.89 -29.82
C TRP A 294 -32.39 18.24 -29.12
N ASN A 295 -33.40 18.68 -28.38
CA ASN A 295 -33.23 19.75 -27.39
C ASN A 295 -32.72 19.13 -26.09
N ILE A 296 -31.42 18.78 -26.06
CA ILE A 296 -30.77 18.46 -24.80
C ILE A 296 -30.83 19.74 -23.97
N GLY A 297 -31.60 19.74 -22.89
CA GLY A 297 -31.82 20.88 -21.99
C GLY A 297 -30.58 21.21 -21.16
N VAL A 298 -29.44 21.47 -21.80
CA VAL A 298 -28.27 22.04 -21.16
C VAL A 298 -28.39 23.56 -21.25
N PRO A 299 -28.29 24.30 -20.14
CA PRO A 299 -28.13 25.75 -20.21
C PRO A 299 -26.80 26.03 -20.93
N MET A 300 -26.86 26.47 -22.18
CA MET A 300 -25.69 26.97 -22.90
C MET A 300 -25.33 28.35 -22.33
N PRO A 301 -24.09 28.58 -21.88
CA PRO A 301 -23.62 29.93 -21.60
C PRO A 301 -23.69 30.73 -22.90
N HIS A 302 -24.35 31.89 -22.86
CA HIS A 302 -24.33 32.87 -23.92
C HIS A 302 -22.88 33.33 -24.18
N SER A 303 -22.29 32.94 -25.31
CA SER A 303 -21.63 33.85 -26.27
C SER A 303 -20.75 33.08 -27.26
N ASN A 304 -21.02 33.31 -28.56
CA ASN A 304 -20.11 33.20 -29.70
C ASN A 304 -18.85 32.32 -29.55
N TYR A 305 -18.89 31.10 -30.05
CA TYR A 305 -17.73 30.49 -30.72
C TYR A 305 -18.20 29.43 -31.73
N GLU A 306 -17.38 29.28 -32.76
CA GLU A 306 -17.68 28.66 -34.05
C GLU A 306 -18.14 27.20 -33.97
N ARG A 307 -18.92 26.83 -34.98
CA ARG A 307 -19.54 25.54 -35.24
C ARG A 307 -18.50 24.40 -35.30
N GLN A 308 -18.15 23.81 -34.16
CA GLN A 308 -17.48 22.51 -34.09
C GLN A 308 -18.55 21.43 -33.93
N LYS A 309 -18.69 20.55 -34.94
CA LYS A 309 -19.62 19.42 -34.92
C LYS A 309 -19.07 18.36 -33.95
N ASP A 310 -19.41 18.48 -32.68
CA ASP A 310 -19.20 17.39 -31.73
C ASP A 310 -20.27 16.31 -31.97
N SER A 311 -19.84 15.15 -32.47
CA SER A 311 -20.72 14.01 -32.71
C SER A 311 -21.07 13.33 -31.38
N VAL A 312 -22.33 13.41 -30.98
CA VAL A 312 -22.88 12.71 -29.81
C VAL A 312 -23.19 11.26 -30.19
N LEU A 313 -22.58 10.30 -29.48
CA LEU A 313 -22.87 8.87 -29.64
C LEU A 313 -23.97 8.48 -28.63
N VAL A 314 -25.13 8.09 -29.13
CA VAL A 314 -26.26 7.62 -28.31
C VAL A 314 -26.36 6.10 -28.43
N ILE A 315 -26.30 5.38 -27.30
CA ILE A 315 -26.48 3.93 -27.24
C ILE A 315 -27.84 3.66 -26.60
N ILE A 316 -28.75 3.05 -27.35
CA ILE A 316 -30.09 2.68 -26.87
C ILE A 316 -30.09 1.20 -26.51
N GLN A 317 -30.23 0.87 -25.24
CA GLN A 317 -30.36 -0.51 -24.77
C GLN A 317 -31.84 -0.81 -24.53
N HIS A 318 -32.38 -1.78 -25.27
CA HIS A 318 -33.74 -2.25 -25.05
C HIS A 318 -33.81 -3.07 -23.75
N PRO A 319 -34.82 -2.85 -22.89
CA PRO A 319 -35.11 -3.78 -21.81
C PRO A 319 -35.48 -5.14 -22.43
N ARG A 320 -34.94 -6.22 -21.85
CA ARG A 320 -35.26 -7.60 -22.26
C ARG A 320 -36.62 -8.04 -21.75
#